data_AF-A0A844FT13-F1
#
_entry.id   AF-A0A844FT13-F1
#
_cell.length_a   1.000
_cell.length_b   1.000
_cell.length_c   1.000
_cell.angle_alpha   90.00
_cell.angle_beta   90.00
_cell.angle_gamma   90.00
#
_symmetry.space_group_name_H-M   'P 1'
#
loop_
_entity.id
_entity.type
_entity.pdbx_description
1 polymer ?
#
loop_
_entity_poly.entity_id
_entity_poly.type
_entity_poly.pdbx_seq_one_letter_code
_entity_poly.pdbx_strand_id
1 'polypeptide(L)'
;MMIIGATLARIPFKTVFDELRLYPYTILKQLVLPIIAYYLLSSFIKDPLILGVTLICIAMPVGNSAVLFTNLYGGNNELAAKSVFITTIISIITIPIIVALFLT
;
A
#
# COMPACT_ATOMS: atom_id res chain seq x y z
N MET A 1 -9.78 9.20 -4.79
CA MET A 1 -9.26 9.62 -3.46
C MET A 1 -10.10 10.73 -2.80
N MET A 2 -11.36 10.96 -3.20
CA MET A 2 -12.18 12.01 -2.57
C MET A 2 -12.74 11.59 -1.21
N ILE A 3 -13.18 10.33 -1.07
CA ILE A 3 -13.70 9.76 0.19
C ILE A 3 -12.64 9.81 1.29
N ILE A 4 -11.42 9.33 1.00
CA ILE A 4 -10.30 9.37 1.95
C ILE A 4 -9.99 10.80 2.39
N GLY A 5 -9.94 11.75 1.45
CA GLY A 5 -9.71 13.17 1.77
C GLY A 5 -10.81 13.75 2.66
N ALA A 6 -12.08 13.43 2.38
CA ALA A 6 -13.21 13.85 3.21
C ALA A 6 -13.19 13.21 4.61
N THR A 7 -12.75 11.95 4.73
CA THR A 7 -12.56 11.28 6.02
C THR A 7 -11.41 11.91 6.80
N LEU A 8 -10.26 12.15 6.18
CA LEU A 8 -9.09 12.79 6.79
C LEU A 8 -9.37 14.22 7.23
N ALA A 9 -10.20 14.97 6.49
CA ALA A 9 -10.57 16.33 6.87
C ALA A 9 -11.30 16.42 8.23
N ARG A 10 -11.89 15.31 8.70
CA ARG A 10 -12.55 15.23 10.00
C ARG A 10 -11.62 14.77 11.12
N ILE A 11 -10.40 14.38 10.78
CA ILE A 11 -9.40 13.84 11.71
C ILE A 11 -8.33 14.90 11.94
N PRO A 12 -7.90 15.16 13.19
CA PRO A 12 -6.78 16.06 13.43
C PRO A 12 -5.52 15.54 12.73
N PHE A 13 -4.91 16.37 11.86
CA PHE A 13 -3.81 15.94 10.98
C PHE A 13 -2.64 15.26 11.72
N LYS A 14 -2.33 15.69 12.95
CA LYS A 14 -1.28 15.08 13.77
C LYS A 14 -1.57 13.60 14.08
N THR A 15 -2.83 13.25 14.36
CA THR A 15 -3.21 11.89 14.73
C THR A 15 -3.20 10.92 13.56
N VAL A 16 -3.05 11.42 12.33
CA VAL A 16 -2.86 10.59 11.15
C VAL A 16 -1.55 9.81 11.25
N PHE A 17 -0.50 10.42 11.81
CA PHE A 17 0.84 9.81 11.92
C PHE A 17 1.07 9.07 13.24
N ASP A 18 0.17 9.23 14.22
CA ASP A 18 0.32 8.61 15.54
C ASP A 18 0.03 7.10 15.55
N GLU A 19 -0.51 6.56 14.46
CA GLU A 19 -0.90 5.15 14.39
C GLU A 19 0.31 4.25 14.10
N LEU A 20 1.11 4.00 15.15
CA LEU A 20 2.37 3.26 15.10
C LEU A 20 2.27 1.87 14.45
N ARG A 21 1.09 1.24 14.51
CA ARG A 21 0.84 -0.09 13.92
C ARG A 21 0.86 -0.07 12.38
N LEU A 22 0.64 1.09 11.76
CA LEU A 22 0.58 1.23 10.30
C LEU A 22 1.98 1.23 9.65
N TYR A 23 3.02 1.68 10.35
CA TYR A 23 4.38 1.70 9.82
C TYR A 23 4.96 0.30 9.55
N PRO A 24 4.97 -0.65 10.51
CA PRO A 24 5.45 -2.00 10.24
C PRO A 24 4.57 -2.70 9.22
N TYR A 25 3.25 -2.49 9.26
CA TYR A 25 2.33 -2.99 8.23
C TYR A 25 2.70 -2.48 6.83
N THR A 26 3.01 -1.20 6.69
CA THR A 26 3.34 -0.59 5.40
C THR A 26 4.63 -1.16 4.84
N ILE A 27 5.68 -1.28 5.67
CA ILE A 27 6.95 -1.90 5.26
C ILE A 27 6.73 -3.36 4.84
N LEU A 28 5.99 -4.12 5.64
CA LEU A 28 5.68 -5.52 5.33
C LEU A 28 4.94 -5.63 3.99
N LYS A 29 3.96 -4.75 3.75
CA LYS A 29 3.08 -4.81 2.59
C LYS A 29 3.72 -4.27 1.31
N GLN A 30 4.50 -3.20 1.37
CA GLN A 30 5.05 -2.52 0.20
C GLN A 30 6.50 -2.89 -0.13
N LEU A 31 7.23 -3.53 0.79
CA LEU A 31 8.60 -4.00 0.54
C LEU A 31 8.71 -5.51 0.71
N VAL A 32 8.40 -6.04 1.89
CA VAL A 32 8.65 -7.46 2.19
C VAL A 32 7.80 -8.37 1.30
N LEU A 33 6.51 -8.08 1.16
CA LEU A 33 5.58 -8.82 0.32
C LEU A 33 6.01 -8.86 -1.17
N PRO A 34 6.27 -7.73 -1.85
CA PRO A 34 6.72 -7.77 -3.24
C PRO A 34 8.08 -8.45 -3.40
N ILE A 35 9.04 -8.28 -2.48
CA ILE A 35 10.33 -8.98 -2.54
C ILE A 35 10.12 -10.50 -2.49
N ILE A 36 9.34 -11.00 -1.52
CA ILE A 36 9.04 -12.43 -1.41
C ILE A 36 8.30 -12.91 -2.65
N ALA A 37 7.31 -12.15 -3.12
CA ALA A 37 6.53 -12.49 -4.31
C ALA A 37 7.41 -12.57 -5.56
N TYR A 38 8.40 -11.70 -5.72
CA TYR A 38 9.33 -11.77 -6.86
C TYR A 38 10.08 -13.10 -6.88
N TYR A 39 10.67 -13.52 -5.77
CA TYR A 39 11.42 -14.78 -5.71
C TYR A 39 10.52 -15.99 -5.97
N LEU A 40 9.29 -15.98 -5.46
CA LEU A 40 8.32 -17.05 -5.71
C LEU A 40 7.88 -17.06 -7.18
N LEU A 41 7.51 -15.90 -7.73
CA LEU A 41 6.93 -15.78 -9.07
C LEU A 41 7.94 -15.91 -10.19
N SER A 42 9.19 -15.48 -10.00
CA SER A 42 10.26 -15.61 -11.00
C SER A 42 10.59 -17.06 -11.36
N SER A 43 10.24 -18.01 -10.48
CA SER A 43 10.37 -19.46 -10.76
C SER A 43 9.31 -19.96 -11.76
N PHE A 44 8.17 -19.28 -11.89
CA PHE A 44 7.05 -19.69 -12.75
C PHE A 44 6.85 -18.77 -13.96
N ILE A 45 7.03 -17.46 -13.79
CA ILE A 45 6.82 -16.44 -14.80
C ILE A 45 8.17 -16.09 -15.44
N LYS A 46 8.37 -16.56 -16.68
CA LYS A 46 9.60 -16.31 -17.44
C LYS A 46 9.55 -15.03 -18.27
N ASP A 47 8.35 -14.54 -18.58
CA ASP A 47 8.19 -13.29 -19.32
C ASP A 47 8.51 -12.10 -18.37
N PRO A 48 9.54 -11.30 -18.66
CA PRO A 48 9.98 -10.23 -17.78
C PRO A 48 8.94 -9.10 -17.67
N LEU A 49 8.13 -8.87 -18.70
CA LEU A 49 7.09 -7.85 -18.69
C LEU A 49 5.93 -8.30 -17.79
N ILE A 50 5.50 -9.56 -17.91
CA ILE A 50 4.44 -10.11 -17.04
C ILE A 50 4.91 -10.14 -15.58
N LEU A 51 6.14 -10.59 -15.32
CA LEU A 51 6.71 -10.62 -13.97
C LEU A 51 6.79 -9.21 -13.37
N GLY A 52 7.29 -8.25 -14.16
CA GLY A 52 7.43 -6.85 -13.74
C GLY A 52 6.10 -6.18 -13.42
N VAL A 53 5.09 -6.30 -14.28
CA VAL A 53 3.75 -5.74 -14.04
C VAL A 53 3.11 -6.37 -12.80
N THR A 54 3.22 -7.70 -12.65
CA THR A 54 2.70 -8.42 -11.49
C THR A 54 3.35 -7.93 -10.20
N LEU A 55 4.67 -7.75 -10.21
CA LEU A 55 5.42 -7.24 -9.07
C LEU A 55 4.97 -5.82 -8.67
N ILE A 56 4.80 -4.93 -9.65
CA ILE A 56 4.33 -3.56 -9.41
C ILE A 56 2.92 -3.58 -8.80
N CYS A 57 2.01 -4.40 -9.33
CA CYS A 57 0.66 -4.54 -8.79
C CYS A 57 0.66 -4.96 -7.31
N ILE A 58 1.58 -5.86 -6.92
CA ILE A 58 1.73 -6.30 -5.52
C ILE A 58 2.31 -5.17 -4.65
N ALA A 59 3.25 -4.39 -5.18
CA ALA A 59 3.88 -3.28 -4.45
C ALA A 59 2.98 -2.04 -4.28
N MET A 60 1.84 -1.95 -4.98
CA MET A 60 0.92 -0.81 -4.91
C MET A 60 0.45 -0.53 -3.46
N PRO A 61 0.10 0.73 -3.10
CA PRO A 61 -0.44 1.08 -1.79
C PRO A 61 -1.83 0.50 -1.51
N VAL A 62 -2.35 0.67 -0.29
CA VAL A 62 -3.67 0.14 0.08
C VAL A 62 -4.75 0.85 -0.73
N GLY A 63 -5.71 0.08 -1.26
CA GLY A 63 -6.77 0.62 -2.12
C GLY A 63 -7.86 1.37 -1.34
N ASN A 64 -8.52 2.31 -2.01
CA ASN A 64 -9.69 3.04 -1.49
C ASN A 64 -10.84 2.12 -1.06
N SER A 65 -10.90 0.91 -1.59
CA SER A 65 -11.90 -0.10 -1.23
C SER A 65 -11.90 -0.43 0.27
N ALA A 66 -10.75 -0.33 0.96
CA ALA A 66 -10.69 -0.53 2.40
C ALA A 66 -11.59 0.48 3.14
N VAL A 67 -11.50 1.77 2.80
CA VAL A 67 -12.31 2.84 3.40
C VAL A 67 -13.78 2.70 2.99
N LEU A 68 -14.04 2.31 1.74
CA LEU A 68 -15.40 2.05 1.28
C LEU A 68 -16.05 0.94 2.13
N PHE A 69 -15.38 -0.19 2.31
CA PHE A 69 -15.92 -1.32 3.04
C PHE A 69 -16.10 -1.03 4.53
N THR A 70 -15.16 -0.32 5.17
CA THR A 70 -15.38 0.09 6.56
C THR A 70 -16.58 1.02 6.69
N ASN A 71 -16.84 1.88 5.70
CA ASN A 71 -18.02 2.77 5.73
C ASN A 71 -19.31 1.99 5.56
N LEU A 72 -19.33 0.99 4.67
CA LEU A 72 -20.51 0.18 4.38
C LEU A 72 -20.84 -0.81 5.50
N TYR A 73 -19.83 -1.36 6.18
CA TYR A 73 -19.99 -2.46 7.14
C TYR A 73 -19.68 -2.08 8.60
N GLY A 74 -19.58 -0.79 8.92
CA GLY A 74 -19.38 -0.32 10.30
C GLY A 74 -17.99 -0.59 10.88
N GLY A 75 -16.96 -0.69 10.02
CA GLY A 75 -15.57 -0.86 10.44
C GLY A 75 -14.90 0.46 10.87
N ASN A 76 -13.62 0.39 11.20
CA ASN A 76 -12.85 1.57 11.60
C ASN A 76 -12.42 2.41 10.36
N ASN A 77 -13.27 3.36 9.98
CA ASN A 77 -13.05 4.29 8.86
C ASN A 77 -11.80 5.15 9.02
N GLU A 78 -11.52 5.60 10.23
CA GLU A 78 -10.36 6.44 10.52
C GLU A 78 -9.06 5.65 10.29
N LEU A 79 -8.97 4.44 10.83
CA LEU A 79 -7.82 3.56 10.62
C LEU A 79 -7.62 3.21 9.15
N ALA A 80 -8.71 2.93 8.42
CA ALA A 80 -8.64 2.64 6.99
C ALA A 80 -8.19 3.87 6.17
N ALA A 81 -8.66 5.07 6.51
CA ALA A 81 -8.24 6.29 5.82
C ALA A 81 -6.77 6.61 6.11
N LYS A 82 -6.33 6.48 7.37
CA LYS A 82 -4.92 6.63 7.77
C LYS A 82 -4.02 5.62 7.05
N SER A 83 -4.44 4.36 6.95
CA SER A 83 -3.63 3.32 6.28
C SER A 83 -3.45 3.59 4.79
N VAL A 84 -4.50 3.99 4.08
CA VAL A 84 -4.40 4.37 2.67
C VAL A 84 -3.49 5.59 2.51
N PHE A 85 -3.65 6.61 3.34
CA PHE A 85 -2.83 7.82 3.27
C PHE A 85 -1.34 7.55 3.50
N ILE A 86 -1.00 6.87 4.60
CA ILE A 86 0.39 6.57 4.95
C ILE A 86 1.04 5.69 3.88
N THR A 87 0.36 4.64 3.42
CA THR A 87 0.90 3.76 2.38
C THR A 87 1.05 4.48 1.05
N THR A 88 0.17 5.44 0.73
CA THR A 88 0.30 6.27 -0.48
C THR A 88 1.53 7.17 -0.42
N ILE A 89 1.79 7.85 0.71
CA ILE A 89 2.99 8.66 0.89
C ILE A 89 4.25 7.80 0.81
N ILE A 90 4.29 6.69 1.55
CA ILE A 90 5.46 5.81 1.61
C ILE A 90 5.74 5.18 0.23
N SER A 91 4.69 4.95 -0.58
CA SER A 91 4.82 4.41 -1.95
C SER A 91 5.66 5.25 -2.89
N ILE A 92 5.76 6.57 -2.65
CA ILE A 92 6.60 7.49 -3.43
C ILE A 92 8.07 7.04 -3.38
N ILE A 93 8.48 6.41 -2.27
CA ILE A 93 9.84 5.92 -2.06
C ILE A 93 9.90 4.41 -2.32
N THR A 94 8.93 3.62 -1.84
CA THR A 94 9.04 2.15 -1.94
C THR A 94 8.87 1.62 -3.36
N ILE A 95 8.01 2.24 -4.19
CA ILE A 95 7.82 1.78 -5.58
C ILE A 95 9.10 1.98 -6.40
N PRO A 96 9.75 3.16 -6.41
CA PRO A 96 11.04 3.32 -7.08
C PRO A 96 12.11 2.34 -6.60
N ILE A 97 12.15 2.05 -5.30
CA ILE A 97 13.09 1.05 -4.73
C ILE A 97 12.83 -0.34 -5.32
N ILE A 98 11.56 -0.78 -5.36
CA ILE A 98 11.21 -2.09 -5.95
C ILE A 98 11.58 -2.13 -7.44
N VAL A 99 11.31 -1.06 -8.19
CA VAL A 99 11.66 -0.98 -9.61
C VAL A 99 13.18 -1.05 -9.81
N ALA A 100 13.96 -0.29 -9.04
CA ALA A 100 15.41 -0.26 -9.13
C ALA A 100 16.09 -1.58 -8.68
N LEU A 101 15.40 -2.40 -7.88
CA LEU A 101 15.95 -3.68 -7.42
C LEU A 101 15.64 -4.85 -8.37
N PHE A 102 14.51 -4.81 -9.09
CA PHE A 102 13.97 -5.99 -9.78
C PHE A 102 13.57 -5.78 -11.24
N LEU A 103 13.43 -4.53 -11.72
CA LEU A 103 12.97 -4.23 -13.08
C LEU A 103 14.00 -3.48 -13.94
N THR A 104 15.20 -3.20 -13.41
CA THR A 104 16.34 -2.62 -14.13
C THR A 104 17.36 -3.68 -14.48
#